data_AF-A0A9P5W6R1-F1
#
_entry.id   AF-A0A9P5W6R1-F1
#
_cell.length_a   1.000
_cell.length_b   1.000
_cell.length_c   1.000
_cell.angle_alpha   90.00
_cell.angle_beta   90.00
_cell.angle_gamma   90.00
#
_symmetry.space_group_name_H-M   'P 1'
#
loop_
_entity.id
_entity.type
_entity.pdbx_description
1 polymer ?
#
loop_
_entity_poly.entity_id
_entity_poly.type
_entity_poly.pdbx_seq_one_letter_code
_entity_poly.pdbx_strand_id
1 'polypeptide(L)'
;MSHATANVLPEKLSGAALPEQAEQRMRTGPETPLPCIADFAIYPIGTTIPFSQVIDKVDVILKQLGLKYNIHEQGTTIYGEMMAIMHAIKCCHNAAHAMGCPRIVSNIRVGTDSDKYKAVEEAAAGAPALPSD
;
A
#
# COMPACT_ATOMS: atom_id res chain seq x y z
N MET A 1 35.79 44.35 0.50
CA MET A 1 34.75 43.42 0.00
C MET A 1 35.07 42.03 0.51
N SER A 2 34.31 41.53 1.49
CA SER A 2 34.00 40.10 1.70
C SER A 2 33.13 40.01 2.95
N HIS A 3 31.81 40.09 2.78
CA HIS A 3 30.87 39.70 3.82
C HIS A 3 30.70 38.19 3.73
N ALA A 4 31.24 37.46 4.70
CA ALA A 4 30.93 36.06 4.90
C ALA A 4 29.53 35.97 5.53
N THR A 5 28.52 35.61 4.75
CA THR A 5 27.17 35.36 5.25
C THR A 5 27.16 34.00 5.93
N ALA A 6 27.12 34.00 7.26
CA ALA A 6 26.90 32.79 8.05
C ALA A 6 25.52 32.22 7.71
N ASN A 7 25.49 31.00 7.18
CA ASN A 7 24.27 30.25 6.92
C ASN A 7 23.70 29.75 8.26
N VAL A 8 22.93 30.59 8.94
CA VAL A 8 22.19 30.19 10.15
C VAL A 8 20.94 29.45 9.70
N LEU A 9 20.98 28.12 9.75
CA LEU A 9 19.78 27.28 9.70
C LEU A 9 18.90 27.64 10.91
N PRO A 10 17.58 27.84 10.75
CA PRO A 10 16.71 28.17 11.87
C PRO A 10 16.59 26.97 12.84
N GLU A 11 16.91 27.19 14.13
CA GLU A 11 16.79 26.23 15.26
C GLU A 11 15.36 25.69 15.52
N LYS A 12 14.35 26.08 14.74
CA LYS A 12 12.94 25.75 14.99
C LYS A 12 12.44 24.41 14.41
N LEU A 13 13.31 23.41 14.32
CA LEU A 13 12.91 22.03 14.03
C LEU A 13 13.14 21.07 15.20
N SER A 14 13.63 21.56 16.34
CA SER A 14 13.81 20.78 17.55
C SER A 14 12.68 21.04 18.54
N GLY A 15 11.72 20.10 18.62
CA GLY A 15 11.07 19.78 19.90
C GLY A 15 9.71 20.39 20.23
N ALA A 16 8.79 20.52 19.27
CA ALA A 16 7.37 20.53 19.63
C ALA A 16 6.91 19.08 19.78
N ALA A 17 6.85 18.57 21.02
CA ALA A 17 6.15 17.31 21.29
C ALA A 17 4.70 17.46 20.83
N LEU A 18 4.22 16.51 20.02
CA LEU A 18 2.82 16.48 19.63
C LEU A 18 1.97 16.33 20.91
N PRO A 19 0.79 16.97 21.01
CA PRO A 19 -0.10 16.76 22.15
C PRO A 19 -0.37 15.26 22.32
N GLU A 20 -0.38 14.75 23.55
CA GLU A 20 -0.63 13.32 23.87
C GLU A 20 -1.90 12.79 23.16
N GLN A 21 -2.92 13.63 23.02
CA GLN A 21 -4.14 13.31 22.29
C GLN A 21 -3.93 13.13 20.77
N ALA A 22 -3.00 13.88 20.16
CA ALA A 22 -2.61 13.71 18.77
C ALA A 22 -1.78 12.43 18.60
N GLU A 23 -0.88 12.11 19.53
CA GLU A 23 -0.14 10.84 19.53
C GLU A 23 -1.08 9.64 19.67
N GLN A 24 -2.07 9.73 20.55
CA GLN A 24 -3.09 8.70 20.74
C GLN A 24 -3.95 8.54 19.47
N ARG A 25 -4.39 9.63 18.84
CA ARG A 25 -5.12 9.59 17.56
C ARG A 25 -4.29 9.04 16.41
N MET A 26 -2.99 9.33 16.37
CA MET A 26 -2.06 8.75 15.39
C MET A 26 -1.83 7.25 15.63
N ARG A 27 -1.89 6.80 16.89
CA ARG A 27 -1.80 5.38 17.27
C ARG A 27 -3.05 4.58 16.93
N THR A 28 -4.24 5.18 17.11
CA THR A 28 -5.52 4.47 16.91
C THR A 28 -6.11 4.69 15.52
N GLY A 29 -5.67 5.71 14.78
CA GLY A 29 -6.21 6.10 13.48
C GLY A 29 -7.64 6.65 13.57
N PRO A 30 -8.13 7.35 12.52
CA PRO A 30 -9.56 7.59 12.37
C PRO A 30 -10.29 6.28 12.01
N GLU A 31 -11.44 6.03 12.63
CA GLU A 31 -12.23 4.79 12.41
C GLU A 31 -12.93 4.73 11.05
N THR A 32 -12.90 5.82 10.28
CA THR A 32 -13.56 5.87 8.97
C THR A 32 -12.80 5.05 7.95
N PRO A 33 -13.47 4.14 7.21
CA PRO A 33 -12.85 3.43 6.09
C PRO A 33 -12.20 4.45 5.15
N LEU A 34 -10.89 4.28 4.90
CA LEU A 34 -10.14 5.15 4.00
C LEU A 34 -9.99 4.43 2.66
N PRO A 35 -10.86 4.71 1.70
CA PRO A 35 -10.79 4.07 0.41
C PRO A 35 -9.58 4.48 -0.41
N CYS A 36 -8.95 3.52 -1.07
CA CYS A 36 -7.84 3.81 -1.95
C CYS A 36 -7.70 2.81 -3.10
N ILE A 37 -6.86 3.22 -4.04
CA ILE A 37 -6.32 2.39 -5.10
C ILE A 37 -4.81 2.34 -4.87
N ALA A 38 -4.25 1.14 -4.84
CA ALA A 38 -2.82 0.94 -4.71
C ALA A 38 -2.27 0.20 -5.92
N ASP A 39 -1.22 0.73 -6.52
CA ASP A 39 -0.38 0.00 -7.47
C ASP A 39 0.82 -0.57 -6.69
N PHE A 40 0.95 -1.89 -6.69
CA PHE A 40 1.88 -2.66 -5.89
C PHE A 40 2.76 -3.53 -6.79
N ALA A 41 4.08 -3.35 -6.70
CA ALA A 41 5.06 -4.23 -7.31
C ALA A 41 5.95 -4.85 -6.23
N ILE A 42 6.21 -6.16 -6.34
CA ILE A 42 7.07 -6.92 -5.42
C ILE A 42 8.33 -7.38 -6.16
N TYR A 43 9.48 -7.25 -5.52
CA TYR A 43 10.79 -7.59 -6.08
C TYR A 43 11.57 -8.45 -5.07
N PRO A 44 11.58 -9.78 -5.24
CA PRO A 44 12.44 -10.65 -4.43
C PRO A 44 13.90 -10.50 -4.88
N ILE A 45 14.82 -10.36 -3.92
CA ILE A 45 16.25 -10.14 -4.18
C ILE A 45 17.06 -11.24 -3.50
N GLY A 46 18.06 -11.78 -4.22
CA GLY A 46 18.95 -12.80 -3.69
C GLY A 46 18.31 -14.18 -3.55
N THR A 47 17.33 -14.49 -4.40
CA THR A 47 16.65 -15.79 -4.43
C THR A 47 16.83 -16.48 -5.78
N THR A 48 16.73 -17.81 -5.80
CA THR A 48 16.62 -18.63 -7.03
C THR A 48 15.18 -18.97 -7.38
N ILE A 49 14.22 -18.55 -6.55
CA ILE A 49 12.79 -18.77 -6.77
C ILE A 49 12.38 -18.00 -8.02
N PRO A 50 11.72 -18.65 -8.99
CA PRO A 50 11.21 -17.97 -10.17
C PRO A 50 10.26 -16.84 -9.81
N PHE A 51 10.42 -15.69 -10.43
CA PHE A 51 9.59 -14.51 -10.18
C PHE A 51 8.09 -14.81 -10.34
N SER A 52 7.72 -15.59 -11.35
CA SER A 52 6.33 -16.01 -11.59
C SER A 52 5.71 -16.73 -10.40
N GLN A 53 6.45 -17.58 -9.68
CA GLN A 53 5.91 -18.27 -8.50
C GLN A 53 5.58 -17.29 -7.35
N VAL A 54 6.35 -16.20 -7.25
CA VAL A 54 6.04 -15.14 -6.28
C VAL A 54 4.76 -14.40 -6.69
N ILE A 55 4.58 -14.13 -7.99
CA ILE A 55 3.35 -13.51 -8.51
C ILE A 55 2.13 -14.44 -8.36
N ASP A 56 2.27 -15.75 -8.62
CA ASP A 56 1.22 -16.74 -8.35
C ASP A 56 0.81 -16.72 -6.87
N LYS A 57 1.77 -16.52 -5.97
CA LYS A 57 1.48 -16.42 -4.54
C LYS A 57 0.75 -15.13 -4.17
N VAL A 58 1.09 -14.00 -4.81
CA VAL A 58 0.36 -12.74 -4.68
C VAL A 58 -1.09 -12.92 -5.12
N ASP A 59 -1.32 -13.52 -6.29
CA ASP A 59 -2.65 -13.80 -6.83
C ASP A 59 -3.52 -14.62 -5.85
N VAL A 60 -2.97 -15.71 -5.32
CA VAL A 60 -3.65 -16.57 -4.33
C VAL A 60 -4.04 -15.78 -3.07
N ILE A 61 -3.13 -14.94 -2.55
CA ILE A 61 -3.38 -14.16 -1.32
C ILE A 61 -4.49 -13.13 -1.55
N LEU A 62 -4.43 -12.39 -2.66
CA LEU A 62 -5.43 -11.37 -2.97
C LEU A 62 -6.83 -11.99 -3.18
N LYS A 63 -6.91 -13.16 -3.84
CA LYS A 63 -8.14 -13.95 -3.94
C LYS A 63 -8.68 -14.37 -2.58
N GLN A 64 -7.82 -14.90 -1.70
CA GLN A 64 -8.22 -15.34 -0.37
C GLN A 64 -8.73 -14.20 0.52
N LEU A 65 -8.21 -13.00 0.34
CA LEU A 65 -8.65 -11.80 1.06
C LEU A 65 -9.88 -11.14 0.43
N GLY A 66 -10.39 -11.66 -0.69
CA GLY A 66 -11.58 -11.12 -1.36
C GLY A 66 -11.39 -9.72 -1.92
N LEU A 67 -10.16 -9.31 -2.19
CA LEU A 67 -9.87 -7.99 -2.74
C LEU A 67 -10.13 -7.96 -4.24
N LYS A 68 -10.59 -6.81 -4.74
CA LYS A 68 -10.62 -6.55 -6.18
C LYS A 68 -9.23 -6.10 -6.61
N TYR A 69 -8.67 -6.76 -7.62
CA TYR A 69 -7.35 -6.42 -8.15
C TYR A 69 -7.22 -6.77 -9.62
N ASN A 70 -6.18 -6.23 -10.25
CA ASN A 70 -5.75 -6.55 -11.61
C ASN A 70 -4.23 -6.70 -11.64
N ILE A 71 -3.72 -7.83 -12.13
CA ILE A 71 -2.28 -8.08 -12.34
C ILE A 71 -1.92 -7.64 -13.76
N HIS A 72 -0.84 -6.89 -13.91
CA HIS A 72 -0.32 -6.41 -15.19
C HIS A 72 1.21 -6.47 -15.18
N GLU A 73 1.85 -6.06 -16.28
CA GLU A 73 3.30 -6.25 -16.49
C GLU A 73 4.16 -5.47 -15.49
N GLN A 74 3.60 -4.41 -14.90
CA GLN A 74 4.31 -3.49 -14.00
C GLN A 74 3.98 -3.70 -12.51
N GLY A 75 3.07 -4.61 -12.18
CA GLY A 75 2.64 -4.81 -10.80
C GLY A 75 1.21 -5.31 -10.69
N THR A 76 0.57 -4.96 -9.59
CA THR A 76 -0.80 -5.33 -9.27
C THR A 76 -1.54 -4.11 -8.76
N THR A 77 -2.58 -3.72 -9.47
CA THR A 77 -3.50 -2.67 -9.02
C THR A 77 -4.54 -3.29 -8.09
N ILE A 78 -4.67 -2.79 -6.87
CA ILE A 78 -5.58 -3.28 -5.83
C ILE A 78 -6.55 -2.16 -5.45
N TYR A 79 -7.82 -2.51 -5.27
CA TYR A 79 -8.91 -1.59 -4.92
C TYR A 79 -9.52 -2.02 -3.58
N GLY A 80 -9.74 -1.07 -2.67
CA GLY A 80 -10.37 -1.35 -1.39
C GLY A 80 -10.06 -0.33 -0.30
N GLU A 81 -10.20 -0.76 0.94
CA GLU A 81 -9.86 0.03 2.11
C GLU A 81 -8.35 0.00 2.38
N MET A 82 -7.78 1.14 2.79
CA MET A 82 -6.34 1.35 3.00
C MET A 82 -5.70 0.27 3.86
N MET A 83 -6.27 -0.03 5.03
CA MET A 83 -5.71 -1.02 5.95
C MET A 83 -5.82 -2.43 5.40
N ALA A 84 -6.92 -2.78 4.73
CA ALA A 84 -7.09 -4.06 4.05
C ALA A 84 -6.04 -4.27 2.94
N ILE A 85 -5.79 -3.24 2.12
CA ILE A 85 -4.75 -3.27 1.08
C ILE A 85 -3.36 -3.44 1.69
N MET A 86 -3.03 -2.64 2.72
CA MET A 86 -1.72 -2.73 3.37
C MET A 86 -1.52 -4.07 4.08
N HIS A 87 -2.59 -4.63 4.65
CA HIS A 87 -2.58 -5.97 5.21
C HIS A 87 -2.29 -7.02 4.14
N ALA A 88 -2.92 -6.93 2.98
CA ALA A 88 -2.68 -7.85 1.86
C ALA A 88 -1.22 -7.79 1.37
N ILE A 89 -0.68 -6.58 1.20
CA ILE A 89 0.73 -6.38 0.83
C ILE A 89 1.66 -7.02 1.87
N LYS A 90 1.40 -6.81 3.16
CA LYS A 90 2.15 -7.48 4.25
C LYS A 90 2.09 -9.01 4.12
N CYS A 91 0.92 -9.58 3.84
CA CYS A 91 0.76 -11.01 3.63
C CYS A 91 1.58 -11.52 2.44
N CYS A 92 1.63 -10.78 1.33
CA CYS A 92 2.47 -11.09 0.18
C CYS A 92 3.97 -11.12 0.54
N HIS A 93 4.46 -10.14 1.30
CA HIS A 93 5.85 -10.14 1.78
C HIS A 93 6.14 -11.34 2.67
N ASN A 94 5.26 -11.63 3.64
CA ASN A 94 5.42 -12.77 4.53
C ASN A 94 5.46 -14.10 3.77
N ALA A 95 4.59 -14.27 2.77
CA ALA A 95 4.55 -15.47 1.97
C ALA A 95 5.81 -15.64 1.12
N ALA A 96 6.32 -14.57 0.50
CA ALA A 96 7.57 -14.63 -0.25
C ALA A 96 8.78 -14.95 0.67
N HIS A 97 8.81 -14.42 1.90
CA HIS A 97 9.80 -14.83 2.89
C HIS A 97 9.67 -16.31 3.27
N ALA A 98 8.44 -16.79 3.48
CA ALA A 98 8.18 -18.20 3.79
C ALA A 98 8.58 -19.14 2.64
N MET A 99 8.57 -18.67 1.39
CA MET A 99 9.08 -19.41 0.24
C MET A 99 10.61 -19.48 0.19
N GLY A 100 11.32 -18.63 0.94
CA GLY A 100 12.78 -18.59 1.00
C GLY A 100 13.43 -17.33 0.39
N CYS A 101 12.66 -16.30 0.02
CA CYS A 101 13.23 -15.03 -0.43
C CYS A 101 13.89 -14.31 0.76
N PRO A 102 15.21 -14.07 0.77
CA PRO A 102 15.88 -13.47 1.92
C PRO A 102 15.61 -11.97 2.05
N ARG A 103 15.35 -11.29 0.92
CA ARG A 103 15.02 -9.87 0.88
C ARG A 103 13.90 -9.62 -0.12
N ILE A 104 12.99 -8.73 0.24
CA ILE A 104 11.89 -8.28 -0.61
C ILE A 104 11.88 -6.76 -0.59
N VAL A 105 11.83 -6.16 -1.77
CA VAL A 105 11.58 -4.73 -1.95
C VAL A 105 10.25 -4.58 -2.66
N SER A 106 9.47 -3.58 -2.29
CA SER A 106 8.24 -3.27 -2.99
C SER A 106 8.11 -1.80 -3.28
N ASN A 107 7.56 -1.51 -4.45
CA ASN A 107 7.10 -0.18 -4.82
C ASN A 107 5.59 -0.14 -4.63
N ILE A 108 5.12 0.86 -3.90
CA ILE A 108 3.69 1.03 -3.63
C ILE A 108 3.34 2.48 -3.93
N ARG A 109 2.41 2.69 -4.86
CA ARG A 109 1.79 3.98 -5.13
C ARG A 109 0.34 3.91 -4.69
N VAL A 110 -0.04 4.73 -3.72
CA VAL A 110 -1.41 4.74 -3.18
C VAL A 110 -2.06 6.08 -3.47
N GLY A 111 -3.28 6.05 -4.00
CA GLY A 111 -4.12 7.21 -4.17
C GLY A 111 -5.44 7.03 -3.43
N THR A 112 -5.81 8.01 -2.61
CA THR A 112 -7.13 8.12 -1.97
C THR A 112 -7.95 9.17 -2.72
N ASP A 113 -9.21 8.87 -3.00
CA ASP A 113 -10.14 9.82 -3.62
C ASP A 113 -11.46 9.77 -2.85
N SER A 114 -11.71 10.78 -2.02
CA SER A 114 -12.90 10.87 -1.16
C SER A 114 -14.20 10.99 -1.96
N ASP A 115 -14.12 11.45 -3.20
CA ASP A 115 -15.29 11.72 -4.04
C ASP A 115 -15.68 10.49 -4.85
N LYS A 116 -14.70 9.70 -5.30
CA LYS A 116 -14.93 8.52 -6.16
C LYS A 116 -15.36 7.26 -5.42
N TYR A 117 -15.11 7.13 -4.12
CA TYR A 117 -15.43 5.86 -3.45
C TYR A 117 -16.92 5.61 -3.27
N LYS A 118 -17.73 6.67 -3.14
CA LYS A 118 -19.19 6.55 -3.13
C LYS A 118 -19.71 5.81 -4.37
N ALA A 119 -19.06 5.98 -5.52
CA ALA A 119 -19.44 5.32 -6.77
C ALA A 119 -18.98 3.85 -6.87
N VAL A 120 -17.90 3.45 -6.18
CA VAL A 120 -17.38 2.06 -6.22
C VAL A 120 -18.21 1.14 -5.33
N GLU A 121 -18.67 1.63 -4.18
CA GLU A 121 -19.56 0.89 -3.28
C GLU A 121 -20.95 0.71 -3.91
N GLU A 122 -21.45 1.74 -4.59
CA GLU A 122 -22.73 1.71 -5.33
C GLU A 122 -22.67 0.80 -6.57
N ALA A 123 -21.54 0.75 -7.27
CA ALA A 123 -21.30 -0.20 -8.36
C ALA A 123 -21.11 -1.64 -7.86
N ALA A 124 -20.50 -1.85 -6.68
CA ALA A 124 -20.32 -3.18 -6.09
C ALA A 124 -21.66 -3.78 -5.59
N ALA A 125 -22.64 -2.94 -5.25
CA ALA A 125 -24.00 -3.36 -4.95
C ALA A 125 -24.89 -3.58 -6.19
N GLY A 126 -24.45 -3.19 -7.39
CA GLY A 126 -25.30 -3.10 -8.59
C GLY A 126 -24.75 -3.65 -9.91
N ALA A 127 -23.51 -4.14 -9.99
CA ALA A 127 -22.95 -4.62 -11.25
C ALA A 127 -23.20 -6.14 -11.46
N PRO A 128 -23.86 -6.57 -12.56
CA PRO A 128 -23.92 -7.98 -12.92
C PRO A 128 -22.52 -8.49 -13.29
N ALA A 129 -22.26 -9.76 -13.00
CA ALA A 129 -21.03 -10.46 -13.36
C ALA A 129 -20.63 -10.13 -14.81
N LEU A 130 -19.40 -9.63 -15.00
CA LEU A 130 -18.85 -9.39 -16.33
C LEU A 130 -18.82 -10.72 -17.11
N PRO A 131 -19.25 -10.74 -18.37
CA PRO A 131 -19.21 -11.96 -19.18
C PRO A 131 -17.76 -12.38 -19.43
N SER A 132 -17.51 -13.68 -19.24
CA SER A 132 -16.28 -14.35 -19.62
C SER A 132 -16.28 -14.58 -21.14
N ASP A 133 -15.38 -13.91 -21.85
CA ASP A 133 -14.93 -14.30 -23.20
C ASP A 133 -13.55 -14.97 -23.10
#